data_AF-A0A6G2DGB6-F1
#
_entry.id   AF-A0A6G2DGB6-F1
#
_cell.length_a   1.000
_cell.length_b   1.000
_cell.length_c   1.000
_cell.angle_alpha   90.00
_cell.angle_beta   90.00
_cell.angle_gamma   90.00
#
_symmetry.space_group_name_H-M   'P 1'
#
loop_
_entity.id
_entity.type
_entity.pdbx_description
1 polymer ?
#
loop_
_entity_poly.entity_id
_entity_poly.type
_entity_poly.pdbx_seq_one_letter_code
_entity_poly.pdbx_strand_id
1 'polypeptide(L)' 'MTIELRDVTMENYFDVLNLDVKEYQKQFIATNAISLAEAYVYTKNGDFVAPLAVYDNDAIIGFVMIAYDKKIGIS' A
#
# COMPACT_ATOMS: atom_id res chain seq x y z
N MET A 1 -1.56 -14.96 -16.61
CA MET A 1 -1.52 -14.49 -15.21
C MET A 1 -0.09 -14.18 -14.88
N THR A 2 0.22 -12.89 -14.84
CA THR A 2 1.52 -12.39 -14.40
C THR A 2 1.20 -11.38 -13.31
N ILE A 3 1.68 -11.65 -12.09
CA ILE A 3 1.50 -10.75 -10.97
C ILE A 3 2.67 -9.78 -10.93
N GLU A 4 2.36 -8.49 -10.92
CA GLU A 4 3.36 -7.42 -10.92
C GLU A 4 3.08 -6.43 -9.79
N LEU A 5 4.15 -5.93 -9.19
CA LEU A 5 4.08 -4.78 -8.28
C LEU A 5 4.48 -3.55 -9.07
N ARG A 6 3.60 -2.55 -9.10
CA ARG A 6 3.85 -1.27 -9.78
C ARG A 6 3.74 -0.13 -8.78
N ASP A 7 4.45 0.96 -9.05
CA ASP A 7 4.38 2.17 -8.23
C ASP A 7 2.95 2.72 -8.22
N VAL A 8 2.56 3.28 -7.07
CA VAL A 8 1.34 4.10 -6.99
C VAL A 8 1.67 5.49 -7.54
N THR A 9 0.95 5.90 -8.57
CA THR A 9 1.16 7.15 -9.31
C THR A 9 -0.12 8.00 -9.32
N MET A 10 -0.02 9.22 -9.85
CA MET A 10 -1.20 10.08 -10.08
C MET A 10 -2.24 9.44 -11.00
N GLU A 11 -1.85 8.47 -11.83
CA GLU A 11 -2.74 7.81 -12.79
C GLU A 11 -3.55 6.70 -12.14
N ASN A 12 -3.04 6.04 -11.09
CA ASN A 12 -3.63 4.82 -10.54
C ASN A 12 -4.00 4.90 -9.05
N TYR A 13 -3.68 5.99 -8.35
CA TYR A 13 -3.93 6.06 -6.90
C TYR A 13 -5.41 6.00 -6.55
N PHE A 14 -6.31 6.54 -7.37
CA PHE A 14 -7.75 6.44 -7.12
C PHE A 14 -8.27 5.00 -7.20
N ASP A 15 -7.74 4.21 -8.13
CA ASP A 15 -8.08 2.79 -8.23
C ASP A 15 -7.60 2.02 -6.99
N VAL A 16 -6.38 2.34 -6.51
CA VAL A 16 -5.86 1.81 -5.24
C VAL A 16 -6.74 2.22 -4.05
N LEU A 17 -7.20 3.47 -4.00
CA LEU A 17 -8.10 3.96 -2.94
C LEU A 17 -9.47 3.26 -2.96
N ASN A 18 -9.94 2.85 -4.14
CA ASN A 18 -11.23 2.20 -4.33
C ASN A 18 -11.18 0.67 -4.10
N LEU A 19 -10.00 0.08 -3.93
CA LEU A 19 -9.90 -1.31 -3.51
C LEU A 19 -10.53 -1.46 -2.12
N ASP A 20 -11.39 -2.47 -1.99
CA ASP A 20 -12.04 -2.79 -0.74
C ASP A 20 -11.91 -4.29 -0.44
N VAL A 21 -11.90 -4.59 0.85
CA VAL A 21 -11.95 -5.95 1.35
C VAL A 21 -13.39 -6.32 1.70
N LYS A 22 -13.63 -7.59 2.01
CA LYS A 22 -14.95 -8.00 2.50
C LYS A 22 -15.24 -7.30 3.84
N GLU A 23 -16.49 -6.98 4.10
CA GLU A 23 -16.90 -6.20 5.29
C GLU A 23 -16.33 -6.73 6.61
N TYR A 24 -16.31 -8.07 6.80
CA TYR A 24 -15.77 -8.67 8.01
C TYR A 24 -14.25 -8.47 8.20
N GLN A 25 -13.52 -8.17 7.13
CA GLN A 25 -12.08 -7.93 7.14
C GLN A 25 -11.72 -6.50 7.52
N LYS A 26 -12.65 -5.55 7.35
CA LYS A 26 -12.41 -4.11 7.59
C LYS A 26 -11.99 -3.80 9.03
N GLN A 27 -12.41 -4.61 9.99
CA GLN A 27 -11.99 -4.46 11.40
C GLN A 27 -10.52 -4.80 11.65
N PHE A 28 -9.85 -5.48 10.71
CA PHE A 28 -8.46 -5.94 10.87
C PHE A 28 -7.46 -5.10 10.09
N ILE A 29 -7.91 -4.17 9.24
CA ILE A 29 -7.03 -3.39 8.36
C ILE A 29 -7.43 -1.91 8.36
N ALA A 30 -6.44 -1.04 8.17
CA ALA A 30 -6.69 0.35 7.81
C ALA A 30 -7.16 0.45 6.35
N THR A 31 -7.81 1.56 6.00
CA THR A 31 -8.14 1.85 4.60
C THR A 31 -6.86 2.18 3.82
N ASN A 32 -6.86 1.94 2.50
CA ASN A 32 -5.71 2.29 1.65
C ASN A 32 -5.40 3.81 1.68
N ALA A 33 -6.40 4.65 1.94
CA ALA A 33 -6.21 6.09 2.15
C ALA A 33 -5.30 6.39 3.36
N ILE A 34 -5.52 5.70 4.48
CA ILE A 34 -4.68 5.84 5.67
C ILE A 34 -3.26 5.36 5.36
N SER A 35 -3.11 4.19 4.75
CA SER A 35 -1.80 3.63 4.39
C SER A 35 -0.99 4.56 3.47
N LEU A 36 -1.62 5.19 2.47
CA LEU A 36 -0.94 6.15 1.59
C LEU A 36 -0.56 7.45 2.33
N ALA A 37 -1.40 7.92 3.25
CA ALA A 37 -1.08 9.08 4.09
C ALA A 37 0.09 8.78 5.05
N GLU A 38 0.10 7.60 5.68
CA GLU A 38 1.21 7.13 6.50
C GLU A 38 2.50 7.06 5.69
N ALA A 39 2.46 6.47 4.49
CA ALA A 39 3.62 6.38 3.62
C ALA A 39 4.22 7.76 3.32
N TYR A 40 3.39 8.79 3.09
CA TYR A 40 3.85 10.16 2.92
C TYR A 40 4.58 10.69 4.17
N VAL A 41 4.00 10.51 5.36
CA VAL A 41 4.60 10.98 6.62
C VAL A 41 5.92 10.27 6.93
N TYR A 42 5.97 8.94 6.83
CA TYR A 42 7.17 8.14 7.06
C TYR A 42 8.30 8.50 6.07
N THR A 43 7.96 8.64 4.78
CA THR A 43 8.94 9.09 3.77
C THR A 43 9.52 10.46 4.13
N LYS A 44 8.70 11.39 4.61
CA LYS A 44 9.16 12.72 5.06
C LYS A 44 10.02 12.67 6.32
N ASN A 45 9.83 11.65 7.17
CA ASN A 45 10.64 11.40 8.35
C ASN A 45 11.99 10.72 8.02
N GLY A 46 12.22 10.35 6.76
CA GLY A 46 13.45 9.67 6.31
C GLY A 46 13.42 8.15 6.49
N ASP A 47 12.25 7.58 6.82
CA ASP A 47 12.03 6.15 6.87
C ASP A 47 11.81 5.59 5.45
N PHE A 48 12.19 4.34 5.23
CA PHE A 48 11.91 3.66 3.97
C PHE A 48 10.53 2.99 4.02
N VAL A 49 9.63 3.46 3.17
CA VAL A 49 8.31 2.88 2.93
C VAL A 49 8.00 2.95 1.43
N ALA A 50 7.45 1.87 0.89
CA ALA A 50 7.14 1.69 -0.51
C ALA A 50 5.71 1.15 -0.66
N PRO A 51 4.71 2.03 -0.88
CA PRO A 51 3.37 1.62 -1.28
C PRO A 51 3.38 1.19 -2.76
N LEU A 52 2.85 0.01 -3.05
CA LEU A 52 2.82 -0.59 -4.38
C LEU A 52 1.42 -1.13 -4.69
N ALA A 53 0.98 -0.94 -5.93
CA ALA A 53 -0.23 -1.55 -6.46
C ALA A 53 0.09 -2.95 -6.99
N VAL A 54 -0.79 -3.92 -6.72
CA VAL A 54 -0.69 -5.29 -7.21
C VAL A 54 -1.54 -5.43 -8.46
N TYR A 55 -0.91 -5.82 -9.57
CA TYR A 55 -1.56 -6.01 -10.86
C TYR A 55 -1.63 -7.50 -11.24
N ASP A 56 -2.70 -7.90 -11.93
CA ASP A 56 -2.72 -9.09 -12.80
C ASP A 56 -2.95 -8.61 -14.24
N ASN A 57 -1.87 -8.65 -15.03
CA ASN A 57 -1.80 -7.99 -16.34
C ASN A 57 -2.06 -6.47 -16.22
N ASP A 58 -3.21 -5.96 -16.65
CA ASP A 58 -3.54 -4.51 -16.60
C ASP A 58 -4.57 -4.17 -15.52
N ALA A 59 -5.07 -5.16 -14.78
CA ALA A 59 -6.04 -4.94 -13.71
C ALA A 59 -5.36 -4.77 -12.36
N ILE A 60 -5.68 -3.69 -11.63
CA ILE A 60 -5.31 -3.52 -10.23
C ILE A 60 -6.20 -4.44 -9.39
N ILE A 61 -5.56 -5.37 -8.68
CA ILE A 61 -6.26 -6.38 -7.85
C ILE A 61 -5.90 -6.28 -6.37
N GLY A 62 -4.95 -5.41 -6.01
CA GLY A 62 -4.50 -5.32 -4.64
C GLY A 62 -3.55 -4.16 -4.37
N PHE A 63 -3.15 -4.08 -3.11
CA PHE A 63 -2.27 -3.06 -2.56
C PHE A 63 -1.33 -3.72 -1.54
N VAL A 64 -0.06 -3.35 -1.56
CA VAL A 64 0.93 -3.77 -0.57
C VAL A 64 1.79 -2.58 -0.18
N MET A 65 2.15 -2.50 1.10
CA MET A 65 3.09 -1.51 1.61
C MET A 65 4.28 -2.24 2.22
N ILE A 66 5.47 -1.98 1.70
CA ILE A 66 6.72 -2.54 2.19
C ILE A 66 7.43 -1.46 2.99
N ALA A 67 7.81 -1.73 4.22
CA ALA A 67 8.60 -0.82 5.04
C ALA A 67 9.86 -1.53 5.54
N TYR A 68 10.96 -0.79 5.66
CA TYR A 68 12.17 -1.28 6.31
C TYR A 68 12.32 -0.60 7.66
N ASP A 69 12.05 -1.35 8.71
CA ASP A 69 12.25 -0.88 10.07
C ASP A 69 13.73 -0.96 10.46
N LYS A 70 14.43 0.17 10.46
CA LYS A 70 15.80 0.27 10.97
C LYS A 70 15.88 0.14 12.49
N LYS A 71 14.75 0.21 13.20
CA LYS A 71 14.65 0.11 14.67
C LYS A 71 14.32 -1.30 15.15
N ILE A 72 14.78 -2.35 14.46
CA ILE A 72 14.85 -3.68 15.09
C ILE A 72 16.05 -3.71 16.06
N GLY A 73 15.90 -3.00 17.17
CA GLY A 73 16.25 -3.51 18.48
C GLY A 73 14.93 -3.84 19.16
N ILE A 74 14.41 -5.05 18.90
CA ILE A 74 13.31 -5.75 19.60
C ILE A 74 12.12 -4.88 20.04
N SER A 75 10.97 -5.11 19.40
CA SER A 75 9.66 -4.86 20.02
C SER A 75 9.54 -5.56 21.38
#